data_AF-A0A520J7S1-F1
#
_entry.id   AF-A0A520J7S1-F1
#
_cell.length_a   1.000
_cell.length_b   1.000
_cell.length_c   1.000
_cell.angle_alpha   90.00
_cell.angle_beta   90.00
_cell.angle_gamma   90.00
#
_symmetry.space_group_name_H-M   'P 1'
#
loop_
_entity.id
_entity.type
_entity.pdbx_description
1 polymer ?
#
loop_
_entity_poly.entity_id
_entity_poly.type
_entity_poly.pdbx_seq_one_letter_code
_entity_poly.pdbx_strand_id
1 'polypeptide(L)' 'MGSSFKNANIGIERRLADAARGDDRACYELGMVYSTGTSGVVLDLIEAHKWFNLAAVS' A
#
# COMPACT_ATOMS: atom_id res chain seq x y z
N MET A 1 23.55 -16.52 2.33
CA MET A 1 22.30 -16.87 1.64
C MET A 1 21.19 -15.99 2.20
N GLY A 2 20.99 -14.81 1.60
CA GLY A 2 20.02 -13.82 2.07
C GLY A 2 18.64 -14.11 1.50
N SER A 3 17.85 -14.90 2.22
CA SER A 3 16.44 -15.10 1.96
C SER A 3 15.65 -13.84 2.34
N SER A 4 15.56 -12.85 1.45
CA SER A 4 14.77 -11.64 1.73
C SER A 4 14.06 -11.01 0.52
N PHE A 5 13.92 -11.75 -0.59
CA PHE A 5 13.21 -11.25 -1.79
C PHE A 5 11.87 -11.93 -2.05
N LYS A 6 11.40 -12.84 -1.19
CA LYS A 6 10.22 -13.68 -1.50
C LYS A 6 8.85 -13.04 -1.23
N ASN A 7 8.77 -11.80 -0.73
CA ASN A 7 7.49 -11.25 -0.29
C ASN A 7 7.11 -9.86 -0.82
N ALA A 8 7.94 -9.24 -1.67
CA ALA A 8 7.59 -7.95 -2.28
C ALA A 8 6.40 -8.05 -3.25
N ASN A 9 6.09 -9.27 -3.71
CA ASN A 9 5.03 -9.54 -4.67
C ASN A 9 3.76 -10.11 -4.03
N ILE A 10 3.41 -9.70 -2.81
CA ILE A 10 2.02 -9.77 -2.39
C ILE A 10 1.40 -8.44 -2.81
N GLY A 11 1.05 -8.41 -4.10
CA GLY A 11 0.47 -7.27 -4.78
C GLY A 11 -0.71 -6.72 -4.00
N ILE A 12 -0.88 -5.41 -4.10
CA ILE A 12 -2.01 -4.56 -3.67
C ILE A 12 -3.17 -5.25 -2.92
N GLU A 13 -3.77 -6.33 -3.45
CA GLU A 13 -4.77 -7.17 -2.79
C GLU A 13 -4.53 -7.46 -1.30
N ARG A 14 -3.34 -7.92 -0.90
CA ARG A 14 -3.07 -8.15 0.53
C ARG A 14 -3.07 -6.84 1.30
N ARG A 15 -2.46 -5.79 0.74
CA ARG A 15 -2.41 -4.49 1.40
C ARG A 15 -3.81 -3.92 1.58
N LEU A 16 -4.70 -4.13 0.62
CA LEU A 16 -6.12 -3.80 0.76
C LEU A 16 -6.77 -4.59 1.89
N ALA A 17 -6.50 -5.89 2.01
CA ALA A 17 -7.03 -6.71 3.11
C ALA A 17 -6.46 -6.33 4.49
N ASP A 18 -5.20 -5.93 4.56
CA ASP A 18 -4.54 -5.48 5.80
C ASP A 18 -5.03 -4.07 6.19
N ALA A 19 -5.12 -3.15 5.23
CA ALA A 19 -5.67 -1.80 5.44
C ALA A 19 -7.16 -1.85 5.87
N ALA A 20 -7.94 -2.77 5.31
CA ALA A 20 -9.33 -3.01 5.74
C ALA A 20 -9.44 -3.50 7.20
N ARG A 21 -8.36 -4.05 7.75
CA ARG A 21 -8.26 -4.47 9.16
C ARG A 21 -7.72 -3.36 10.07
N GLY A 22 -7.44 -2.17 9.54
CA GLY A 22 -6.90 -1.04 10.28
C GLY A 22 -5.37 -1.08 10.43
N ASP A 23 -4.66 -1.75 9.52
CA ASP A 23 -3.19 -1.69 9.50
C ASP A 23 -2.73 -0.38 8.83
N ASP A 24 -2.22 0.55 9.65
CA ASP A 24 -1.75 1.86 9.20
C ASP A 24 -0.57 1.78 8.24
N ARG A 25 0.28 0.75 8.39
CA ARG A 25 1.40 0.50 7.49
C ARG A 25 0.89 0.04 6.12
N ALA A 26 -0.14 -0.80 6.09
CA ALA A 26 -0.77 -1.20 4.83
C ALA A 26 -1.41 0.00 4.12
N CYS A 27 -2.06 0.90 4.85
CA CYS A 27 -2.55 2.18 4.32
C CYS A 27 -1.41 3.02 3.74
N TYR A 28 -0.30 3.18 4.45
CA TYR A 28 0.86 3.92 3.93
C TYR A 28 1.44 3.30 2.65
N GLU A 29 1.58 1.97 2.61
CA GLU A 29 2.09 1.27 1.44
C GLU A 29 1.14 1.37 0.24
N LEU A 30 -0.19 1.39 0.44
CA LEU A 30 -1.17 1.68 -0.61
C LEU A 30 -1.03 3.11 -1.14
N GLY A 31 -0.89 4.09 -0.24
CA GLY A 31 -0.64 5.48 -0.62
C GLY A 31 0.58 5.62 -1.53
N MET A 32 1.67 4.91 -1.21
CA MET A 32 2.88 4.85 -2.04
C MET A 32 2.63 4.21 -3.41
N VAL A 33 1.85 3.13 -3.49
CA VAL A 33 1.54 2.47 -4.75
C VAL A 33 0.75 3.38 -5.68
N TYR A 34 -0.30 4.03 -5.17
CA TYR A 34 -1.12 4.95 -5.96
C TYR A 34 -0.37 6.24 -6.30
N SER A 35 0.53 6.74 -5.44
CA SER A 35 1.29 7.96 -5.75
C SER A 35 2.39 7.75 -6.79
N THR A 36 2.90 6.52 -6.90
CA THR A 36 3.98 6.17 -7.84
C THR A 36 3.48 5.46 -9.10
N GLY A 37 2.23 4.99 -9.12
CA GLY A 37 1.69 4.17 -10.21
C GLY A 37 2.44 2.85 -10.37
N THR A 38 2.78 2.20 -9.26
CA THR A 38 3.54 0.93 -9.26
C THR A 38 2.62 -0.28 -9.14
N SER A 39 3.18 -1.49 -9.28
CA SER A 39 2.43 -2.75 -9.11
C SER A 39 1.21 -2.91 -10.05
N GLY A 40 1.27 -2.32 -11.25
CA GLY A 40 0.21 -2.38 -12.26
C GLY A 40 -0.96 -1.42 -12.02
N VAL A 41 -0.86 -0.52 -11.05
CA VAL A 41 -1.85 0.53 -10.79
C VAL A 41 -1.46 1.82 -11.48
N VAL A 42 -2.46 2.52 -12.02
CA VAL A 42 -2.29 3.86 -12.58
C VAL A 42 -2.04 4.85 -11.45
N LEU A 43 -1.14 5.79 -11.67
CA LEU A 43 -0.90 6.87 -10.72
C LEU A 43 -2.19 7.64 -10.45
N ASP A 44 -2.60 7.66 -9.18
CA ASP A 44 -3.78 8.36 -8.69
C ASP A 44 -3.46 9.03 -7.35
N LEU A 45 -3.23 10.35 -7.39
CA LEU A 45 -2.91 11.11 -6.19
C LEU A 45 -4.12 11.26 -5.25
N ILE A 46 -5.35 11.19 -5.75
CA ILE A 46 -6.56 11.30 -4.93
C ILE A 46 -6.68 10.05 -4.05
N GLU A 47 -6.57 8.87 -4.67
CA GLU A 47 -6.60 7.60 -3.95
C GLU A 47 -5.38 7.49 -3.01
N ALA A 48 -4.20 7.94 -3.43
CA ALA A 48 -3.02 7.98 -2.56
C ALA A 48 -3.24 8.83 -1.29
N HIS A 49 -3.77 10.05 -1.45
CA HIS A 49 -4.05 10.94 -0.33
C HIS A 49 -5.05 10.34 0.67
N LYS A 50 -6.08 9.65 0.18
CA LYS A 50 -7.04 8.93 1.02
C LYS A 50 -6.34 7.89 1.89
N TRP A 51 -5.45 7.08 1.31
CA TRP A 51 -4.70 6.07 2.06
C TRP A 51 -3.70 6.68 3.05
N PHE A 52 -3.03 7.78 2.69
CA PHE A 52 -2.16 8.49 3.62
C PHE A 52 -2.92 9.11 4.79
N ASN A 53 -4.11 9.66 4.56
CA ASN A 53 -4.95 10.16 5.63
C ASN A 53 -5.35 9.04 6.60
N LEU A 54 -5.75 7.88 6.08
CA LEU A 54 -6.08 6.72 6.92
C LEU A 54 -4.87 6.23 7.72
N ALA A 55 -3.69 6.19 7.11
CA ALA A 55 -2.44 5.83 7.79
C ALA A 55 -2.03 6.82 8.90
N ALA A 56 -2.50 8.07 8.83
CA ALA A 56 -2.18 9.12 9.79
C ALA A 56 -3.19 9.23 10.95
N VAL A 57 -4.30 8.47 10.92
CA VAL A 57 -5.35 8.47 11.95
C VAL A 57 -4.98 7.63 13.18
N SER A 58 -3.88 6.88 13.11
CA SER A 58 -3.29 6.07 14.19
C SER A 58 -3.01 6.83 15.48
#